data_AF-A0A2I7YBT7-F1
#
_entry.id   AF-A0A2I7YBT7-F1
#
_cell.length_a   1.000
_cell.length_b   1.000
_cell.length_c   1.000
_cell.angle_alpha   90.00
_cell.angle_beta   90.00
_cell.angle_gamma   90.00
#
_symmetry.space_group_name_H-M   'P 1'
#
loop_
_entity.id
_entity.type
_entity.pdbx_description
1 polymer ?
#
loop_
_entity_poly.entity_id
_entity_poly.type
_entity_poly.pdbx_seq_one_letter_code
_entity_poly.pdbx_strand_id
1 'polypeptide(L)'
;PGTGLDHYVGQEKIWSFHGWKVLSFPTGSVRGVPTTLWTYFHAGILDNTDPDTAEKIRESIDEGWMPVYPEEREDGSRPDPSTMFIWRGNYFNQAKGNVAVEEQLWPKLDLVVDINFRMDSTAMYSDIVLPAASHYEKHDLSETDMHTYVHPFTPAVEPLGEAKTDWEIFRLLAEKIQERARERGVEPVEDRKFDRTIDLTTIHDDYVRDWETGEDGALEEDRAAAEFILEHSEETNPEDSDEQITFDDIDDQPQRFLEAGDHWSSDIKDGEAYVPWQDYVHDKN
;
A
#
# COMPACT_ATOMS: atom_id res chain seq x y z
N PRO A 1 -1.92 -16.52 14.84
CA PRO A 1 -1.39 -15.26 14.24
C PRO A 1 -2.55 -14.49 13.59
N GLY A 2 -2.97 -13.38 14.20
CA GLY A 2 -4.25 -12.72 13.91
C GLY A 2 -4.29 -12.06 12.53
N THR A 3 -5.12 -12.58 11.64
CA THR A 3 -5.29 -12.14 10.24
C THR A 3 -6.25 -10.94 10.11
N GLY A 4 -6.12 -9.95 10.98
CA GLY A 4 -6.95 -8.74 10.91
C GLY A 4 -6.31 -7.70 10.01
N LEU A 5 -7.03 -7.25 8.97
CA LEU A 5 -6.69 -6.07 8.13
C LEU A 5 -6.45 -4.78 8.93
N ASP A 6 -6.77 -4.79 10.23
CA ASP A 6 -6.96 -3.64 11.10
C ASP A 6 -6.04 -3.60 12.34
N HIS A 7 -5.09 -4.54 12.52
CA HIS A 7 -4.52 -4.84 13.87
C HIS A 7 -3.04 -4.50 14.11
N TYR A 8 -2.37 -3.75 13.24
CA TYR A 8 -0.93 -3.54 13.37
C TYR A 8 -0.50 -2.08 13.45
N VAL A 9 -1.10 -1.34 14.38
CA VAL A 9 -0.58 -0.02 14.78
C VAL A 9 0.45 -0.24 15.88
N GLY A 10 1.70 0.16 15.65
CA GLY A 10 2.78 0.16 16.65
C GLY A 10 3.71 -1.05 16.65
N GLN A 11 3.64 -1.94 15.64
CA GLN A 11 4.72 -2.89 15.39
C GLN A 11 5.80 -2.22 14.54
N GLU A 12 7.03 -2.32 15.02
CA GLU A 12 8.21 -2.08 14.20
C GLU A 12 8.20 -3.06 13.02
N LYS A 13 8.48 -2.55 11.82
CA LYS A 13 8.55 -3.36 10.60
C LYS A 13 10.00 -3.42 10.16
N ILE A 14 10.49 -4.64 10.01
CA ILE A 14 11.82 -4.96 9.51
C ILE A 14 11.66 -5.23 8.03
N TRP A 15 11.97 -4.23 7.19
CA TRP A 15 11.76 -4.28 5.75
C TRP A 15 12.54 -3.18 4.99
N SER A 16 12.66 -3.33 3.68
CA SER A 16 13.25 -2.35 2.75
C SER A 16 12.33 -1.12 2.62
N PHE A 17 12.64 -0.02 3.31
CA PHE A 17 11.66 1.05 3.51
C PHE A 17 11.76 2.20 2.53
N HIS A 18 12.96 2.74 2.28
CA HIS A 18 13.12 3.95 1.49
C HIS A 18 12.69 3.71 0.04
N GLY A 19 13.22 2.68 -0.62
CA GLY A 19 12.84 2.31 -1.98
C GLY A 19 11.35 2.01 -2.10
N TRP A 20 10.76 1.28 -1.15
CA TRP A 20 9.31 1.05 -1.11
C TRP A 20 8.50 2.35 -1.01
N LYS A 21 8.93 3.27 -0.15
CA LYS A 21 8.26 4.54 0.08
C LYS A 21 8.32 5.42 -1.16
N VAL A 22 9.47 5.52 -1.81
CA VAL A 22 9.64 6.32 -3.03
C VAL A 22 8.84 5.73 -4.18
N LEU A 23 8.92 4.41 -4.39
CA LEU A 23 8.13 3.72 -5.41
C LEU A 23 6.62 3.93 -5.22
N SER A 24 6.14 3.79 -3.98
CA SER A 24 4.70 3.88 -3.68
C SER A 24 4.20 5.32 -3.68
N PHE A 25 5.03 6.26 -3.26
CA PHE A 25 4.67 7.66 -3.00
C PHE A 25 5.69 8.63 -3.58
N PRO A 26 5.91 8.62 -4.91
CA PRO A 26 6.96 9.42 -5.54
C PRO A 26 6.77 10.94 -5.40
N THR A 27 5.56 11.36 -5.09
CA THR A 27 5.20 12.77 -4.84
C THR A 27 5.22 13.14 -3.35
N GLY A 28 5.70 12.24 -2.48
CA GLY A 28 5.95 12.44 -1.05
C GLY A 28 4.72 12.46 -0.14
N SER A 29 3.56 12.93 -0.61
CA SER A 29 2.34 13.06 0.22
C SER A 29 1.14 12.31 -0.36
N VAL A 30 0.42 11.61 0.51
CA VAL A 30 -0.78 10.84 0.14
C VAL A 30 -1.93 11.02 1.14
N ARG A 31 -3.15 10.82 0.64
CA ARG A 31 -4.35 10.71 1.47
C ARG A 31 -4.41 9.30 2.05
N GLY A 32 -3.84 9.11 3.24
CA GLY A 32 -4.00 7.89 4.03
C GLY A 32 -5.03 8.06 5.13
N VAL A 33 -5.81 7.01 5.39
CA VAL A 33 -6.70 6.90 6.56
C VAL A 33 -6.64 5.46 7.08
N PRO A 34 -6.63 5.24 8.40
CA PRO A 34 -6.77 3.90 8.95
C PRO A 34 -8.08 3.26 8.50
N THR A 35 -8.01 2.08 7.90
CA THR A 35 -9.18 1.36 7.37
C THR A 35 -10.27 1.20 8.42
N THR A 36 -9.94 0.81 9.66
CA THR A 36 -10.93 0.68 10.74
C THR A 36 -11.74 1.97 10.97
N LEU A 37 -11.07 3.12 11.06
CA LEU A 37 -11.74 4.40 11.30
C LEU A 37 -12.66 4.75 10.12
N TRP A 38 -12.14 4.59 8.91
CA TRP A 38 -12.90 4.82 7.69
C TRP A 38 -14.13 3.93 7.61
N THR A 39 -13.99 2.62 7.86
CA THR A 39 -15.08 1.66 7.93
C THR A 39 -16.11 2.06 8.98
N TYR A 40 -15.66 2.41 10.19
CA TYR A 40 -16.57 2.74 11.29
C TYR A 40 -17.41 3.97 11.00
N PHE A 41 -16.79 4.97 10.38
CA PHE A 41 -17.49 6.18 9.98
C PHE A 41 -18.51 5.88 8.88
N HIS A 42 -18.09 5.29 7.77
CA HIS A 42 -18.95 5.15 6.60
C HIS A 42 -20.00 4.04 6.70
N ALA A 43 -19.75 3.02 7.53
CA ALA A 43 -20.73 1.99 7.88
C ALA A 43 -21.66 2.40 9.02
N GLY A 44 -21.57 3.62 9.57
CA GLY A 44 -22.44 4.10 10.66
C GLY A 44 -22.25 3.33 11.98
N ILE A 45 -21.09 2.72 12.20
CA ILE A 45 -20.78 1.97 13.42
C ILE A 45 -20.58 2.94 14.60
N LEU A 46 -20.10 4.17 14.33
CA LEU A 46 -19.93 5.20 15.35
C LEU A 46 -21.23 5.55 16.08
N ASP A 47 -22.38 5.48 15.40
CA ASP A 47 -23.68 5.78 15.99
C ASP A 47 -24.15 4.73 17.02
N ASN A 48 -23.53 3.54 16.98
CA ASN A 48 -23.82 2.42 17.88
C ASN A 48 -22.71 2.18 18.92
N THR A 49 -21.71 3.07 18.97
CA THR A 49 -20.58 2.98 19.92
C THR A 49 -20.90 3.76 21.20
N ASP A 50 -20.21 3.46 22.31
CA ASP A 50 -20.41 4.20 23.56
C ASP A 50 -20.09 5.71 23.37
N PRO A 51 -20.78 6.61 24.11
CA PRO A 51 -20.66 8.05 23.91
C PRO A 51 -19.23 8.59 24.05
N ASP A 52 -18.45 8.07 25.01
CA ASP A 52 -17.10 8.54 25.28
C ASP A 52 -16.15 8.21 24.12
N THR A 53 -16.28 7.01 23.54
CA THR A 53 -15.49 6.61 22.35
C THR A 53 -15.90 7.42 21.12
N ALA A 54 -17.20 7.65 20.91
CA ALA A 54 -17.70 8.45 19.79
C ALA A 54 -17.21 9.92 19.88
N GLU A 55 -17.18 10.50 21.08
CA GLU A 55 -16.65 11.84 21.32
C GLU A 55 -15.17 11.94 20.97
N LYS A 56 -14.34 10.99 21.45
CA LYS A 56 -12.90 10.96 21.14
C LYS A 56 -12.61 10.80 19.65
N ILE A 57 -13.39 9.98 18.95
CA ILE A 57 -13.24 9.79 17.52
C ILE A 57 -13.59 11.09 16.79
N ARG A 58 -14.68 11.76 17.17
CA ARG A 58 -15.04 13.08 16.59
C ARG A 58 -13.97 14.12 16.85
N GLU A 59 -13.51 14.25 18.09
CA GLU A 59 -12.40 15.15 18.46
C GLU A 59 -11.17 14.89 17.58
N SER A 60 -10.78 13.63 17.38
CA SER A 60 -9.62 13.30 16.54
C SER A 60 -9.79 13.64 15.06
N ILE A 61 -11.04 13.64 14.55
CA ILE A 61 -11.35 14.03 13.18
C ILE A 61 -11.35 15.56 13.07
N ASP A 62 -11.99 16.24 14.03
CA ASP A 62 -12.14 17.70 14.06
C ASP A 62 -10.79 18.40 14.24
N GLU A 63 -9.91 17.84 15.08
CA GLU A 63 -8.53 18.31 15.27
C GLU A 63 -7.58 17.86 14.15
N GLY A 64 -8.08 17.08 13.17
CA GLY A 64 -7.32 16.64 12.01
C GLY A 64 -6.25 15.58 12.31
N TRP A 65 -6.26 14.98 13.49
CA TRP A 65 -5.30 13.93 13.88
C TRP A 65 -5.50 12.65 13.07
N MET A 66 -6.75 12.32 12.75
CA MET A 66 -7.11 11.20 11.89
C MET A 66 -8.10 11.65 10.81
N PRO A 67 -7.62 12.00 9.60
CA PRO A 67 -8.50 12.49 8.54
C PRO A 67 -9.45 11.39 8.05
N VAL A 68 -10.68 11.75 7.70
CA VAL A 68 -11.65 10.87 7.06
C VAL A 68 -11.95 11.38 5.65
N TYR A 69 -11.91 10.47 4.68
CA TYR A 69 -12.20 10.75 3.26
C TYR A 69 -13.45 10.01 2.78
N PRO A 70 -14.24 10.53 1.84
CA PRO A 70 -14.12 11.88 1.26
C PRO A 70 -14.23 12.99 2.31
N GLU A 71 -13.53 14.11 2.09
CA GLU A 71 -13.53 15.25 3.02
C GLU A 71 -14.89 15.95 3.06
N GLU A 72 -15.19 16.61 4.18
CA GLU A 72 -16.34 17.52 4.26
C GLU A 72 -16.07 18.76 3.42
N ARG A 73 -17.10 19.19 2.70
CA ARG A 73 -17.08 20.35 1.83
C ARG A 73 -17.38 21.62 2.63
N GLU A 74 -17.07 22.78 2.05
CA GLU A 74 -17.34 24.09 2.68
C GLU A 74 -18.82 24.33 3.04
N ASP A 75 -19.74 23.63 2.39
CA ASP A 75 -21.18 23.70 2.66
C ASP A 75 -21.65 22.78 3.81
N GLY A 76 -20.72 22.09 4.48
CA GLY A 76 -20.98 21.14 5.57
C GLY A 76 -21.44 19.76 5.10
N SER A 77 -21.48 19.52 3.78
CA SER A 77 -21.81 18.19 3.24
C SER A 77 -20.57 17.33 3.09
N ARG A 78 -20.69 16.04 3.43
CA ARG A 78 -19.66 15.04 3.14
C ARG A 78 -20.22 14.02 2.15
N PRO A 79 -19.61 13.87 0.97
CA PRO A 79 -20.07 12.85 0.03
C PRO A 79 -19.72 11.46 0.56
N ASP A 80 -20.61 10.51 0.28
CA ASP A 80 -20.32 9.09 0.50
C ASP A 80 -19.20 8.63 -0.45
N PRO A 81 -18.43 7.58 -0.08
CA PRO A 81 -17.49 6.96 -1.01
C PRO A 81 -18.25 6.31 -2.16
N SER A 82 -17.77 6.50 -3.39
CA SER A 82 -18.44 6.01 -4.60
C SER A 82 -17.73 4.85 -5.28
N THR A 83 -16.43 4.69 -5.08
CA THR A 83 -15.64 3.64 -5.75
C THR A 83 -14.63 3.04 -4.79
N MET A 84 -14.55 1.71 -4.78
CA MET A 84 -13.65 0.97 -3.91
C MET A 84 -12.90 -0.10 -4.70
N PHE A 85 -11.58 -0.03 -4.69
CA PHE A 85 -10.69 -1.09 -5.17
C PHE A 85 -10.17 -1.88 -3.96
N ILE A 86 -10.26 -3.20 -4.03
CA ILE A 86 -9.82 -4.10 -2.98
C ILE A 86 -8.90 -5.14 -3.62
N TRP A 87 -7.69 -5.30 -3.09
CA TRP A 87 -6.74 -6.28 -3.55
C TRP A 87 -5.90 -6.76 -2.37
N ARG A 88 -5.33 -7.98 -2.48
CA ARG A 88 -4.49 -8.62 -1.46
C ARG A 88 -5.13 -8.76 -0.07
N GLY A 89 -6.45 -8.59 0.05
CA GLY A 89 -7.18 -8.67 1.32
C GLY A 89 -8.66 -8.98 1.12
N ASN A 90 -9.24 -9.80 2.00
CA ASN A 90 -10.67 -10.13 1.97
C ASN A 90 -11.46 -9.18 2.87
N TYR A 91 -11.53 -7.90 2.48
CA TYR A 91 -12.08 -6.82 3.30
C TYR A 91 -13.52 -7.08 3.75
N PHE A 92 -14.43 -7.44 2.84
CA PHE A 92 -15.84 -7.64 3.18
C PHE A 92 -16.03 -8.71 4.27
N ASN A 93 -15.20 -9.75 4.24
CA ASN A 93 -15.27 -10.83 5.22
C ASN A 93 -14.59 -10.51 6.55
N GLN A 94 -13.49 -9.76 6.52
CA GLN A 94 -12.63 -9.53 7.69
C GLN A 94 -12.91 -8.20 8.40
N ALA A 95 -13.64 -7.28 7.76
CA ALA A 95 -14.00 -6.00 8.34
C ALA A 95 -14.82 -6.18 9.62
N LYS A 96 -14.49 -5.39 10.63
CA LYS A 96 -15.27 -5.33 11.87
C LYS A 96 -16.64 -4.71 11.58
N GLY A 97 -17.69 -5.30 12.17
CA GLY A 97 -19.06 -4.84 11.94
C GLY A 97 -19.60 -5.22 10.56
N ASN A 98 -19.36 -6.47 10.14
CA ASN A 98 -19.76 -7.01 8.84
C ASN A 98 -21.21 -6.68 8.43
N VAL A 99 -22.18 -6.77 9.35
CA VAL A 99 -23.59 -6.41 9.07
C VAL A 99 -23.72 -4.94 8.69
N ALA A 100 -23.04 -4.04 9.40
CA ALA A 100 -23.06 -2.62 9.08
C ALA A 100 -22.32 -2.32 7.76
N VAL A 101 -21.24 -3.05 7.47
CA VAL A 101 -20.55 -2.95 6.18
C VAL A 101 -21.50 -3.33 5.04
N GLU A 102 -22.19 -4.47 5.14
CA GLU A 102 -23.13 -4.95 4.14
C GLU A 102 -24.36 -4.04 3.99
N GLU A 103 -24.95 -3.60 5.08
CA GLU A 103 -26.23 -2.86 5.06
C GLU A 103 -26.08 -1.35 4.86
N GLN A 104 -24.96 -0.75 5.27
CA GLN A 104 -24.78 0.71 5.30
C GLN A 104 -23.68 1.21 4.37
N LEU A 105 -22.53 0.54 4.34
CA LEU A 105 -21.39 0.98 3.52
C LEU A 105 -21.50 0.50 2.08
N TRP A 106 -21.71 -0.81 1.87
CA TRP A 106 -21.73 -1.41 0.54
C TRP A 106 -22.75 -0.75 -0.41
N PRO A 107 -23.98 -0.42 0.02
CA PRO A 107 -24.98 0.20 -0.86
C PRO A 107 -24.67 1.65 -1.28
N LYS A 108 -23.67 2.29 -0.65
CA LYS A 108 -23.22 3.65 -1.01
C LYS A 108 -22.24 3.66 -2.17
N LEU A 109 -21.58 2.52 -2.42
CA LEU A 109 -20.57 2.38 -3.46
C LEU A 109 -21.26 2.19 -4.81
N ASP A 110 -20.93 3.05 -5.78
CA ASP A 110 -21.37 2.91 -7.18
C ASP A 110 -20.60 1.82 -7.93
N LEU A 111 -19.38 1.50 -7.46
CA LEU A 111 -18.50 0.50 -8.05
C LEU A 111 -17.57 -0.13 -7.01
N VAL A 112 -17.58 -1.45 -6.93
CA VAL A 112 -16.60 -2.26 -6.18
C VAL A 112 -15.81 -3.14 -7.15
N VAL A 113 -14.49 -3.02 -7.11
CA VAL A 113 -13.55 -3.82 -7.90
C VAL A 113 -12.69 -4.65 -6.96
N ASP A 114 -12.71 -5.97 -7.13
CA ASP A 114 -11.82 -6.90 -6.42
C ASP A 114 -10.76 -7.44 -7.37
N ILE A 115 -9.51 -7.48 -6.93
CA ILE A 115 -8.37 -8.03 -7.68
C ILE A 115 -7.86 -9.25 -6.91
N ASN A 116 -8.02 -10.44 -7.51
CA ASN A 116 -7.83 -11.69 -6.77
C ASN A 116 -7.48 -12.87 -7.69
N PHE A 117 -6.68 -13.79 -7.18
CA PHE A 117 -6.41 -15.08 -7.82
C PHE A 117 -7.46 -16.15 -7.45
N ARG A 118 -8.36 -15.85 -6.50
CA ARG A 118 -9.46 -16.74 -6.09
C ARG A 118 -10.74 -15.95 -5.83
N MET A 119 -11.89 -16.61 -6.03
CA MET A 119 -13.20 -16.02 -5.72
C MET A 119 -13.46 -16.07 -4.21
N ASP A 120 -13.09 -15.01 -3.49
CA ASP A 120 -13.35 -14.87 -2.06
C ASP A 120 -14.64 -14.11 -1.74
N SER A 121 -14.97 -13.93 -0.46
CA SER A 121 -16.22 -13.27 -0.10
C SER A 121 -16.27 -11.81 -0.60
N THR A 122 -15.14 -11.11 -0.67
CA THR A 122 -15.12 -9.75 -1.20
C THR A 122 -15.35 -9.77 -2.71
N ALA A 123 -14.65 -10.66 -3.42
CA ALA A 123 -14.87 -10.88 -4.86
C ALA A 123 -16.34 -11.23 -5.19
N MET A 124 -16.96 -12.09 -4.38
CA MET A 124 -18.37 -12.50 -4.57
C MET A 124 -19.38 -11.36 -4.41
N TYR A 125 -19.03 -10.32 -3.66
CA TYR A 125 -19.87 -9.14 -3.42
C TYR A 125 -19.42 -7.91 -4.24
N SER A 126 -18.44 -8.08 -5.14
CA SER A 126 -17.93 -7.01 -6.00
C SER A 126 -18.63 -6.97 -7.35
N ASP A 127 -18.65 -5.80 -7.99
CA ASP A 127 -19.24 -5.62 -9.33
C ASP A 127 -18.31 -6.12 -10.43
N ILE A 128 -17.00 -5.94 -10.23
CA ILE A 128 -15.94 -6.38 -11.14
C ILE A 128 -14.93 -7.20 -10.35
N VAL A 129 -14.53 -8.34 -10.91
CA VAL A 129 -13.43 -9.15 -10.39
C VAL A 129 -12.36 -9.25 -11.48
N LEU A 130 -11.15 -8.77 -11.18
CA LEU A 130 -9.99 -8.88 -12.07
C LEU A 130 -9.11 -10.07 -11.64
N PRO A 131 -8.72 -10.95 -12.57
CA PRO A 131 -7.90 -12.11 -12.25
C PRO A 131 -6.46 -11.69 -11.94
N ALA A 132 -6.05 -11.83 -10.69
CA ALA A 132 -4.67 -11.59 -10.26
C ALA A 132 -3.81 -12.85 -10.44
N ALA A 133 -2.53 -12.66 -10.76
CA ALA A 133 -1.52 -13.71 -10.71
C ALA A 133 -1.29 -14.12 -9.24
N SER A 134 -1.12 -15.42 -9.02
CA SER A 134 -0.72 -15.97 -7.73
C SER A 134 0.75 -15.69 -7.43
N HIS A 135 1.17 -15.99 -6.19
CA HIS A 135 2.56 -15.79 -5.74
C HIS A 135 3.60 -16.62 -6.53
N TYR A 136 3.19 -17.64 -7.28
CA TYR A 136 4.10 -18.46 -8.11
C TYR A 136 4.09 -18.07 -9.59
N GLU A 137 3.51 -16.93 -9.91
CA GLU A 137 3.31 -16.44 -11.29
C GLU A 137 3.80 -15.00 -11.46
N LYS A 138 4.48 -14.42 -10.46
CA LYS A 138 4.91 -13.02 -10.46
C LYS A 138 6.23 -12.80 -9.73
N HIS A 139 6.88 -11.69 -10.05
CA HIS A 139 8.00 -11.16 -9.28
C HIS A 139 7.47 -10.21 -8.20
N ASP A 140 7.96 -10.34 -6.97
CA ASP A 140 7.64 -9.46 -5.85
C ASP A 140 8.68 -9.67 -4.74
N LEU A 141 8.70 -8.80 -3.73
CA LEU A 141 9.48 -8.99 -2.52
C LEU A 141 8.60 -9.51 -1.39
N SER A 142 9.18 -10.33 -0.50
CA SER A 142 8.52 -10.82 0.70
C SER A 142 9.45 -10.73 1.90
N GLU A 143 8.97 -10.00 2.91
CA GLU A 143 9.71 -9.63 4.12
C GLU A 143 8.75 -9.67 5.32
N THR A 144 9.28 -9.87 6.53
CA THR A 144 8.48 -9.96 7.77
C THR A 144 9.31 -9.56 8.98
N ASP A 145 8.66 -8.97 9.99
CA ASP A 145 9.20 -8.69 11.32
C ASP A 145 9.74 -9.92 12.08
N MET A 146 9.41 -11.13 11.63
CA MET A 146 9.83 -12.37 12.29
C MET A 146 11.31 -12.74 12.05
N HIS A 147 11.96 -12.15 11.04
CA HIS A 147 13.37 -12.40 10.71
C HIS A 147 13.99 -11.26 9.90
N THR A 148 15.33 -11.17 9.86
CA THR A 148 16.05 -10.11 9.14
C THR A 148 16.51 -10.52 7.74
N TYR A 149 15.65 -11.22 7.00
CA TYR A 149 15.94 -11.69 5.65
C TYR A 149 14.90 -11.17 4.65
N VAL A 150 15.38 -10.88 3.44
CA VAL A 150 14.58 -10.59 2.26
C VAL A 150 14.64 -11.77 1.29
N HIS A 151 13.51 -12.11 0.69
CA HIS A 151 13.41 -13.14 -0.34
C HIS A 151 12.33 -12.80 -1.37
N PRO A 152 12.41 -13.30 -2.60
CA PRO A 152 11.46 -12.96 -3.65
C PRO A 152 10.25 -13.88 -3.66
N PHE A 153 9.21 -13.45 -4.38
CA PHE A 153 8.37 -14.35 -5.17
C PHE A 153 8.94 -14.40 -6.59
N THR A 154 8.99 -15.59 -7.17
CA THR A 154 9.44 -15.79 -8.56
C THR A 154 8.45 -16.65 -9.34
N PRO A 155 8.23 -16.36 -10.63
CA PRO A 155 7.29 -17.11 -11.46
C PRO A 155 7.83 -18.51 -11.74
N ALA A 156 7.19 -19.53 -11.15
CA ALA A 156 7.42 -20.92 -11.52
C ALA A 156 6.78 -21.24 -12.89
N VAL A 157 5.72 -20.52 -13.24
CA VAL A 157 5.02 -20.54 -14.53
C VAL A 157 4.51 -19.14 -14.85
N GLU A 158 4.22 -18.88 -16.12
CA GLU A 158 3.53 -17.66 -16.55
C GLU A 158 2.12 -17.57 -15.93
N PRO A 159 1.59 -16.35 -15.68
CA PRO A 159 0.21 -16.15 -15.22
C PRO A 159 -0.81 -16.95 -16.04
N LEU A 160 -1.61 -17.78 -15.35
CA LEU A 160 -2.55 -18.66 -16.02
C LEU A 160 -3.81 -17.93 -16.51
N GLY A 161 -4.28 -18.30 -17.71
CA GLY A 161 -5.50 -17.74 -18.29
C GLY A 161 -5.31 -16.30 -18.76
N GLU A 162 -6.14 -15.39 -18.25
CA GLU A 162 -6.03 -13.94 -18.49
C GLU A 162 -5.52 -13.21 -17.24
N ALA A 163 -4.98 -13.95 -16.27
CA ALA A 163 -4.44 -13.37 -15.05
C ALA A 163 -3.25 -12.46 -15.35
N LYS A 164 -3.11 -11.42 -14.54
CA LYS A 164 -2.04 -10.43 -14.61
C LYS A 164 -1.53 -10.14 -13.21
N THR A 165 -0.29 -9.72 -13.09
CA THR A 165 0.24 -9.32 -11.78
C THR A 165 -0.44 -8.06 -11.28
N ASP A 166 -0.44 -7.83 -9.96
CA ASP A 166 -1.07 -6.63 -9.40
C ASP A 166 -0.45 -5.35 -10.03
N TRP A 167 0.87 -5.35 -10.24
CA TRP A 167 1.61 -4.26 -10.87
C TRP A 167 1.15 -4.01 -12.31
N GLU A 168 1.07 -5.07 -13.12
CA GLU A 168 0.59 -4.96 -14.51
C GLU A 168 -0.87 -4.50 -14.57
N ILE A 169 -1.75 -4.97 -13.67
CA ILE A 169 -3.16 -4.56 -13.61
C ILE A 169 -3.28 -3.05 -13.39
N PHE A 170 -2.57 -2.51 -12.40
CA PHE A 170 -2.62 -1.07 -12.12
C PHE A 170 -1.93 -0.24 -13.21
N ARG A 171 -0.85 -0.74 -13.83
CA ARG A 171 -0.23 -0.11 -15.00
C ARG A 171 -1.19 0.02 -16.17
N LEU A 172 -1.88 -1.07 -16.54
CA LEU A 172 -2.87 -1.07 -17.63
C LEU A 172 -4.09 -0.20 -17.29
N LEU A 173 -4.48 -0.13 -16.02
CA LEU A 173 -5.52 0.78 -15.56
C LEU A 173 -5.07 2.24 -15.73
N ALA A 174 -3.83 2.58 -15.35
CA ALA A 174 -3.26 3.90 -15.55
C ALA A 174 -3.18 4.26 -17.04
N GLU A 175 -2.76 3.33 -17.91
CA GLU A 175 -2.76 3.51 -19.37
C GLU A 175 -4.16 3.85 -19.89
N LYS A 176 -5.17 3.08 -19.43
CA LYS A 176 -6.55 3.33 -19.86
C LYS A 176 -7.09 4.65 -19.33
N ILE A 177 -6.77 5.03 -18.09
CA ILE A 177 -7.16 6.34 -17.53
C ILE A 177 -6.52 7.46 -18.37
N GLN A 178 -5.23 7.35 -18.69
CA GLN A 178 -4.50 8.29 -19.53
C GLN A 178 -5.14 8.48 -20.91
N GLU A 179 -5.44 7.38 -21.60
CA GLU A 179 -6.14 7.40 -22.89
C GLU A 179 -7.47 8.17 -22.77
N ARG A 180 -8.30 7.82 -21.77
CA ARG A 180 -9.63 8.42 -21.59
C ARG A 180 -9.57 9.88 -21.16
N ALA A 181 -8.58 10.28 -20.38
CA ALA A 181 -8.34 11.67 -19.99
C ALA A 181 -7.99 12.52 -21.21
N ARG A 182 -7.08 12.02 -22.07
CA ARG A 182 -6.69 12.68 -23.33
C ARG A 182 -7.87 12.81 -24.29
N GLU A 183 -8.64 11.74 -24.49
CA GLU A 183 -9.84 11.77 -25.36
C GLU A 183 -10.91 12.76 -24.90
N ARG A 184 -11.07 12.90 -23.58
CA ARG A 184 -12.09 13.79 -22.99
C ARG A 184 -11.60 15.22 -22.80
N GLY A 185 -10.31 15.49 -22.99
CA GLY A 185 -9.70 16.78 -22.70
C GLY A 185 -9.83 17.15 -21.23
N VAL A 186 -9.59 16.19 -20.32
CA VAL A 186 -9.61 16.46 -18.88
C VAL A 186 -8.49 17.43 -18.53
N GLU A 187 -8.84 18.59 -18.00
CA GLU A 187 -7.86 19.57 -17.52
C GLU A 187 -7.20 19.05 -16.23
N PRO A 188 -5.91 19.37 -16.01
CA PRO A 188 -5.25 19.02 -14.76
C PRO A 188 -5.99 19.60 -13.54
N VAL A 189 -5.99 18.84 -12.45
CA VAL A 189 -6.71 19.19 -11.21
C VAL A 189 -5.72 19.65 -10.15
N GLU A 190 -5.96 20.84 -9.60
CA GLU A 190 -5.16 21.39 -8.50
C GLU A 190 -5.46 20.64 -7.18
N ASP A 191 -4.46 19.92 -6.68
CA ASP A 191 -4.48 19.28 -5.37
C ASP A 191 -3.87 20.23 -4.33
N ARG A 192 -4.67 21.22 -3.91
CA ARG A 192 -4.26 22.26 -2.95
C ARG A 192 -3.78 21.71 -1.60
N LYS A 193 -4.19 20.49 -1.24
CA LYS A 193 -3.77 19.86 0.01
C LYS A 193 -2.29 19.50 0.01
N PHE A 194 -1.74 19.18 -1.16
CA PHE A 194 -0.34 18.79 -1.33
C PHE A 194 0.44 19.74 -2.25
N ASP A 195 -0.13 20.91 -2.56
CA ASP A 195 0.45 21.93 -3.46
C ASP A 195 1.00 21.32 -4.75
N ARG A 196 0.20 20.45 -5.39
CA ARG A 196 0.56 19.77 -6.64
C ARG A 196 -0.59 19.77 -7.63
N THR A 197 -0.26 19.57 -8.89
CA THR A 197 -1.24 19.39 -9.97
C THR A 197 -1.34 17.90 -10.31
N ILE A 198 -2.56 17.36 -10.36
CA ILE A 198 -2.84 16.00 -10.82
C ILE A 198 -3.20 16.07 -12.30
N ASP A 199 -2.31 15.59 -13.16
CA ASP A 199 -2.54 15.47 -14.59
C ASP A 199 -2.84 14.02 -14.97
N LEU A 200 -4.13 13.73 -15.22
CA LEU A 200 -4.52 12.39 -15.64
C LEU A 200 -4.07 12.06 -17.08
N THR A 201 -3.55 13.03 -17.84
CA THR A 201 -3.04 12.80 -19.20
C THR A 201 -1.60 12.29 -19.23
N THR A 202 -0.92 12.21 -18.08
CA THR A 202 0.44 11.66 -17.92
C THR A 202 0.51 10.50 -16.92
N ILE A 203 -0.61 10.09 -16.34
CA ILE A 203 -0.63 9.17 -15.19
C ILE A 203 0.03 7.79 -15.46
N HIS A 204 -0.01 7.28 -16.69
CA HIS A 204 0.71 6.04 -17.01
C HIS A 204 2.20 6.30 -17.12
N ASP A 205 2.58 7.39 -17.77
CA ASP A 205 3.97 7.81 -17.94
C ASP A 205 4.61 8.02 -16.56
N ASP A 206 3.87 8.63 -15.62
CA ASP A 206 4.23 8.81 -14.21
C ASP A 206 4.31 7.49 -13.43
N TYR A 207 3.49 6.49 -13.77
CA TYR A 207 3.44 5.18 -13.09
C TYR A 207 4.68 4.33 -13.37
N VAL A 208 5.19 4.36 -14.61
CA VAL A 208 6.33 3.55 -15.04
C VAL A 208 7.67 4.29 -14.98
N ARG A 209 7.67 5.53 -14.49
CA ARG A 209 8.86 6.37 -14.37
C ARG A 209 9.62 6.07 -13.09
N ASP A 210 10.93 5.99 -13.19
CA ASP A 210 11.80 6.08 -12.03
C ASP A 210 11.88 7.55 -11.57
N TRP A 211 11.39 7.82 -10.36
CA TRP A 211 11.33 9.17 -9.80
C TRP A 211 12.63 9.64 -9.14
N GLU A 212 13.57 8.73 -8.85
CA GLU A 212 14.90 9.07 -8.33
C GLU A 212 15.83 9.47 -9.47
N THR A 213 15.90 8.67 -10.54
CA THR A 213 16.77 8.95 -11.69
C THR A 213 16.10 9.84 -12.73
N GLY A 214 14.77 9.84 -12.76
CA GLY A 214 13.96 10.52 -13.76
C GLY A 214 13.80 9.73 -15.07
N GLU A 215 14.23 8.46 -15.14
CA GLU A 215 14.16 7.63 -16.33
C GLU A 215 12.72 7.19 -16.65
N ASP A 216 12.26 7.50 -17.86
CA ASP A 216 10.93 7.14 -18.33
C ASP A 216 10.84 5.65 -18.69
N GLY A 217 9.81 4.95 -18.18
CA GLY A 217 9.55 3.55 -18.51
C GLY A 217 10.43 2.53 -17.77
N ALA A 218 11.32 2.98 -16.89
CA ALA A 218 12.22 2.12 -16.11
C ALA A 218 11.47 1.08 -15.24
N LEU A 219 10.25 1.39 -14.80
CA LEU A 219 9.45 0.58 -13.89
C LEU A 219 8.27 -0.11 -14.60
N GLU A 220 8.37 -0.37 -15.90
CA GLU A 220 7.30 -1.05 -16.65
C GLU A 220 7.08 -2.51 -16.18
N GLU A 221 8.16 -3.19 -15.80
CA GLU A 221 8.18 -4.59 -15.39
C GLU A 221 8.19 -4.76 -13.86
N ASP A 222 7.45 -5.75 -13.35
CA ASP A 222 7.36 -6.07 -11.91
C ASP A 222 8.72 -6.25 -11.25
N ARG A 223 9.64 -6.96 -11.93
CA ARG A 223 10.98 -7.24 -11.43
C ARG A 223 11.80 -5.95 -11.28
N ALA A 224 11.64 -5.00 -12.21
CA ALA A 224 12.32 -3.71 -12.12
C ALA A 224 11.82 -2.90 -10.92
N ALA A 225 10.52 -2.94 -10.62
CA ALA A 225 9.96 -2.32 -9.42
C ALA A 225 10.50 -2.97 -8.13
N ALA A 226 10.69 -4.29 -8.10
CA ALA A 226 11.32 -4.98 -6.97
C ALA A 226 12.81 -4.64 -6.83
N GLU A 227 13.56 -4.61 -7.94
CA GLU A 227 14.97 -4.19 -7.97
C GLU A 227 15.14 -2.75 -7.52
N PHE A 228 14.25 -1.84 -7.92
CA PHE A 228 14.22 -0.45 -7.45
C PHE A 228 14.09 -0.36 -5.92
N ILE A 229 13.24 -1.19 -5.31
CA ILE A 229 13.10 -1.21 -3.83
C ILE A 229 14.42 -1.60 -3.17
N LEU A 230 15.08 -2.65 -3.67
CA LEU A 230 16.36 -3.11 -3.13
C LEU A 230 17.48 -2.08 -3.36
N GLU A 231 17.49 -1.44 -4.53
CA GLU A 231 18.51 -0.47 -4.91
C GLU A 231 18.49 0.78 -4.04
N HIS A 232 17.29 1.27 -3.73
CA HIS A 232 17.09 2.53 -3.02
C HIS A 232 16.78 2.33 -1.54
N SER A 233 17.14 1.20 -0.94
CA SER A 233 16.94 0.96 0.49
C SER A 233 18.26 0.68 1.20
N GLU A 234 18.52 1.39 2.29
CA GLU A 234 19.74 1.23 3.10
C GLU A 234 19.87 -0.19 3.69
N GLU A 235 18.73 -0.84 3.97
CA GLU A 235 18.72 -2.19 4.53
C GLU A 235 19.32 -3.24 3.57
N THR A 236 19.31 -2.95 2.28
CA THR A 236 19.75 -3.86 1.21
C THR A 236 20.97 -3.35 0.47
N ASN A 237 21.09 -2.04 0.25
CA ASN A 237 22.18 -1.36 -0.44
C ASN A 237 22.57 -0.07 0.30
N PRO A 238 23.29 -0.16 1.44
CA PRO A 238 23.70 1.02 2.20
C PRO A 238 24.77 1.83 1.47
N GLU A 239 24.67 3.17 1.50
CA GLU A 239 25.54 4.08 0.74
C GLU A 239 27.03 3.97 1.12
N ASP A 240 27.33 3.61 2.36
CA ASP A 240 28.68 3.52 2.92
C ASP A 240 29.29 2.09 2.81
N SER A 241 28.69 1.20 2.02
CA SER A 241 29.14 -0.19 1.80
C SER A 241 29.39 -0.52 0.33
N ASP A 242 30.33 -1.45 0.09
CA ASP A 242 30.53 -2.08 -1.22
C ASP A 242 29.61 -3.30 -1.41
N GLU A 243 28.91 -3.74 -0.36
CA GLU A 243 27.95 -4.85 -0.41
C GLU A 243 26.58 -4.38 -0.90
N GLN A 244 25.98 -5.17 -1.78
CA GLN A 244 24.66 -4.90 -2.36
C GLN A 244 23.88 -6.21 -2.47
N ILE A 245 22.58 -6.14 -2.24
CA ILE A 245 21.64 -7.24 -2.43
C ILE A 245 20.83 -6.97 -3.71
N THR A 246 20.99 -7.83 -4.72
CA THR A 246 20.20 -7.77 -5.95
C THR A 246 19.05 -8.79 -5.93
N PHE A 247 18.12 -8.65 -6.89
CA PHE A 247 17.05 -9.63 -7.05
C PHE A 247 17.60 -11.04 -7.37
N ASP A 248 18.66 -11.14 -8.17
CA ASP A 248 19.28 -12.43 -8.49
C ASP A 248 19.93 -13.07 -7.25
N ASP A 249 20.50 -12.28 -6.34
CA ASP A 249 21.09 -12.79 -5.09
C ASP A 249 20.02 -13.42 -4.18
N ILE A 250 18.85 -12.78 -4.07
CA ILE A 250 17.74 -13.27 -3.24
C ILE A 250 16.99 -14.44 -3.89
N ASP A 251 17.00 -14.56 -5.21
CA ASP A 251 16.45 -15.71 -5.94
C ASP A 251 17.31 -16.97 -5.77
N ASP A 252 18.64 -16.82 -5.79
CA ASP A 252 19.56 -17.93 -5.49
C ASP A 252 19.44 -18.36 -4.01
N GLN A 253 19.45 -17.40 -3.09
CA GLN A 253 19.30 -17.66 -1.67
C GLN A 253 18.76 -16.43 -0.91
N PRO A 254 17.82 -16.59 0.05
CA PRO A 254 17.41 -15.49 0.92
C PRO A 254 18.60 -14.77 1.56
N GLN A 255 18.66 -13.45 1.38
CA GLN A 255 19.75 -12.62 1.89
C GLN A 255 19.35 -11.96 3.20
N ARG A 256 20.29 -11.83 4.12
CA ARG A 256 20.10 -11.09 5.36
C ARG A 256 20.28 -9.60 5.06
N PHE A 257 19.45 -8.72 5.62
CA PHE A 257 19.66 -7.27 5.53
C PHE A 257 21.08 -6.88 5.98
N LEU A 258 21.67 -5.92 5.28
CA LEU A 258 23.04 -5.44 5.50
C LEU A 258 23.11 -4.42 6.62
N GLU A 259 22.12 -3.53 6.68
CA GLU A 259 22.02 -2.46 7.66
C GLU A 259 20.61 -2.37 8.24
N ALA A 260 20.47 -1.74 9.41
CA ALA A 260 19.18 -1.40 9.98
C ALA A 260 18.89 0.05 9.62
N GLY A 261 17.76 0.31 8.97
CA GLY A 261 17.44 1.68 8.59
C GLY A 261 16.96 2.55 9.74
N ASP A 262 16.87 3.85 9.50
CA ASP A 262 16.48 4.89 10.47
C ASP A 262 15.12 4.63 11.15
N HIS A 263 14.30 3.79 10.53
CA HIS A 263 12.96 3.44 10.98
C HIS A 263 12.93 2.21 11.92
N TRP A 264 14.07 1.52 12.08
CA TRP A 264 14.27 0.46 13.06
C TRP A 264 14.71 1.08 14.39
N SER A 265 14.82 0.27 15.43
CA SER A 265 15.05 0.71 16.82
C SER A 265 16.32 0.14 17.45
N SER A 266 17.13 -0.52 16.63
CA SER A 266 18.43 -1.10 16.96
C SER A 266 19.25 -1.37 15.70
N ASP A 267 20.57 -1.43 15.83
CA ASP A 267 21.46 -1.93 14.77
C ASP A 267 21.28 -3.43 14.50
N ILE A 268 21.55 -3.85 13.26
CA ILE A 268 21.77 -5.25 12.93
C ILE A 268 23.26 -5.62 13.11
N LYS A 269 23.52 -6.78 13.71
CA LYS A 269 24.88 -7.28 13.99
C LYS A 269 25.10 -8.65 13.38
N ASP A 270 26.25 -8.84 12.76
CA ASP A 270 26.61 -10.12 12.16
C ASP A 270 26.65 -11.22 13.23
N GLY A 271 26.11 -12.39 12.90
CA GLY A 271 26.01 -13.54 13.81
C GLY A 271 25.04 -13.39 15.00
N GLU A 272 24.41 -12.23 15.20
CA GLU A 272 23.48 -11.97 16.31
C GLU A 272 22.04 -11.83 15.84
N ALA A 273 21.08 -12.25 16.68
CA ALA A 273 19.67 -12.01 16.42
C ALA A 273 19.33 -10.54 16.63
N TYR A 274 18.43 -10.00 15.79
CA TYR A 274 17.87 -8.67 15.99
C TYR A 274 17.09 -8.59 17.30
N VAL A 275 17.31 -7.53 18.07
CA VAL A 275 16.59 -7.26 19.31
C VAL A 275 16.16 -5.80 19.28
N PRO A 276 14.86 -5.48 19.32
CA PRO A 276 14.37 -4.11 19.16
C PRO A 276 14.62 -3.24 20.40
N TRP A 277 14.50 -1.92 20.21
CA TRP A 277 14.55 -0.85 21.21
C TRP A 277 15.92 -0.60 21.87
N GLN A 278 17.03 -1.09 21.30
CA GLN A 278 18.34 -0.91 21.89
C GLN A 278 18.76 0.56 21.95
N ASP A 279 18.42 1.35 20.93
CA ASP A 279 18.82 2.77 20.82
C ASP A 279 18.21 3.62 21.95
N TYR A 280 17.03 3.23 22.44
CA TYR A 280 16.34 3.93 23.51
C TYR A 280 16.73 3.46 24.92
N VAL A 281 17.37 2.30 25.02
CA VAL A 281 17.69 1.63 26.29
C VAL A 281 19.17 1.78 26.65
N HIS A 282 20.07 1.63 25.69
CA HIS A 282 21.51 1.56 25.95
C HIS A 282 22.16 2.94 26.14
N ASP A 283 21.62 4.00 25.53
CA ASP A 283 22.15 5.37 25.64
C ASP A 283 21.67 6.16 26.87
N LYS A 284 21.08 5.49 27.86
CA LYS A 284 20.59 6.10 29.11
C LYS A 284 21.45 5.86 30.36
N ASN A 285 22.71 5.44 30.22
CA ASN A 285 23.65 5.28 31.35
C ASN A 285 24.88 6.18 31.26
#